data_AF-A0A1X0NY25-F1
#
_entry.id   AF-A0A1X0NY25-F1
#
_cell.length_a   1.000
_cell.length_b   1.000
_cell.length_c   1.000
_cell.angle_alpha   90.00
_cell.angle_beta   90.00
_cell.angle_gamma   90.00
#
_symmetry.space_group_name_H-M   'P 1'
#
loop_
_entity.id
_entity.type
_entity.pdbx_description
1 polymer ?
#
loop_
_entity_poly.entity_id
_entity_poly.type
_entity_poly.pdbx_seq_one_letter_code
_entity_poly.pdbx_strand_id
1 'polypeptide(L)'
;MLRYSILRFTVASTSASTSSSSSSNSNNNKSSSGFSSAAFTGDDGGMYAEREKIRSQHTDTAGKSRPTIETYRTMRDEELETLLQTRERQVNELRRVYESFHYEADKCFRTMVFDYHEKALQLSQVHGKMQLGSLQISREALVKMREQQEMYSRDHRLALTVCTVFTFLFWIWVRRHYVRREELFGEEMQLRVAANSPSVTGIGSYGENIFGSAKRSARNVETSWEREVRERREQEEKEEKEKKKK
;
A
#
# COMPACT_ATOMS: atom_id res chain seq x y z
N MET A 1 54.98 20.15 -12.84
CA MET A 1 54.08 19.90 -11.69
C MET A 1 52.66 20.15 -12.14
N LEU A 2 51.82 19.11 -12.16
CA LEU A 2 50.36 19.08 -11.93
C LEU A 2 49.84 17.74 -12.46
N ARG A 3 49.64 16.81 -11.53
CA ARG A 3 48.96 15.52 -11.76
C ARG A 3 47.46 15.75 -11.62
N TYR A 4 46.67 15.35 -12.60
CA TYR A 4 45.23 15.15 -12.41
C TYR A 4 44.87 13.71 -12.76
N SER A 5 44.50 12.97 -11.72
CA SER A 5 43.90 11.64 -11.78
C SER A 5 42.58 11.68 -12.52
N ILE A 6 42.45 10.88 -13.58
CA ILE A 6 41.17 10.57 -14.21
C ILE A 6 40.64 9.31 -13.52
N LEU A 7 39.69 9.49 -12.60
CA LEU A 7 38.87 8.40 -12.06
C LEU A 7 37.81 8.03 -13.11
N ARG A 8 37.98 6.85 -13.71
CA ARG A 8 36.92 6.20 -14.49
C ARG A 8 35.93 5.54 -13.53
N PHE A 9 34.71 6.05 -13.46
CA PHE A 9 33.59 5.34 -12.83
C PHE A 9 32.73 4.72 -13.94
N THR A 10 32.88 3.41 -14.12
CA THR A 10 32.01 2.57 -14.92
C THR A 10 30.74 2.31 -14.12
N VAL A 11 29.60 2.87 -14.53
CA VAL A 11 28.28 2.48 -14.03
C VAL A 11 27.77 1.33 -14.91
N ALA A 12 27.72 0.12 -14.35
CA ALA A 12 27.03 -1.00 -14.95
C ALA A 12 25.52 -0.81 -14.73
N SER A 13 24.80 -0.41 -15.77
CA SER A 13 23.34 -0.38 -15.80
C SER A 13 22.81 -1.80 -16.07
N THR A 14 22.33 -2.49 -15.04
CA THR A 14 21.52 -3.71 -15.19
C THR A 14 20.07 -3.30 -15.43
N SER A 15 19.61 -3.41 -16.68
CA SER A 15 18.20 -3.30 -17.05
C SER A 15 17.50 -4.64 -16.79
N ALA A 16 16.65 -4.69 -15.76
CA ALA A 16 15.72 -5.79 -15.55
C ALA A 16 14.42 -5.50 -16.32
N SER A 17 14.27 -6.13 -17.49
CA SER A 17 13.04 -6.16 -18.27
C SER A 17 12.03 -7.10 -17.61
N THR A 18 10.92 -6.55 -17.14
CA THR A 18 9.73 -7.32 -16.76
C THR A 18 8.75 -7.31 -17.93
N SER A 19 8.67 -8.42 -18.64
CA SER A 19 7.66 -8.70 -19.66
C SER A 19 6.41 -9.26 -18.98
N SER A 20 5.35 -8.46 -18.88
CA SER A 20 4.01 -8.96 -18.57
C SER A 20 3.26 -9.18 -19.88
N SER A 21 3.12 -10.44 -20.27
CA SER A 21 2.27 -10.90 -21.36
C SER A 21 0.79 -10.78 -20.95
N SER A 22 0.04 -9.90 -21.61
CA SER A 22 -1.42 -9.84 -21.49
C SER A 22 -2.05 -10.68 -22.59
N SER A 23 -2.62 -11.82 -22.21
CA SER A 23 -3.43 -12.68 -23.07
C SER A 23 -4.77 -12.01 -23.35
N SER A 24 -4.94 -11.48 -24.56
CA SER A 24 -6.19 -10.89 -25.03
C SER A 24 -7.18 -11.98 -25.43
N ASN A 25 -8.13 -12.31 -24.56
CA ASN A 25 -9.30 -13.09 -24.94
C ASN A 25 -10.39 -12.14 -25.46
N SER A 26 -10.51 -12.07 -26.79
CA SER A 26 -11.48 -11.22 -27.48
C SER A 26 -12.85 -11.90 -27.48
N ASN A 27 -13.72 -11.52 -26.54
CA ASN A 27 -15.15 -11.76 -26.67
C ASN A 27 -15.88 -10.44 -26.91
N ASN A 28 -16.31 -10.32 -28.15
CA ASN A 28 -17.15 -9.29 -28.73
C ASN A 28 -18.46 -9.17 -27.93
N ASN A 29 -18.69 -8.05 -27.26
CA ASN A 29 -20.04 -7.57 -26.99
C ASN A 29 -20.08 -6.04 -27.00
N LYS A 30 -20.72 -5.51 -28.05
CA LYS A 30 -21.08 -4.11 -28.26
C LYS A 30 -21.79 -3.55 -27.03
N SER A 31 -21.15 -2.62 -26.33
CA SER A 31 -21.84 -1.47 -25.74
C SER A 31 -20.89 -0.29 -25.71
N SER A 32 -21.27 0.76 -26.43
CA SER A 32 -20.63 2.06 -26.42
C SER A 32 -20.81 2.68 -25.03
N SER A 33 -19.82 2.53 -24.16
CA SER A 33 -19.70 3.38 -22.99
C SER A 33 -18.57 4.37 -23.27
N GLY A 34 -18.95 5.65 -23.36
CA GLY A 34 -18.05 6.76 -23.62
C GLY A 34 -16.97 6.81 -22.54
N PHE A 35 -15.72 6.92 -22.98
CA PHE A 35 -14.59 7.32 -22.14
C PHE A 35 -14.92 8.69 -21.54
N SER A 36 -15.36 8.70 -20.28
CA SER A 36 -15.58 9.92 -19.51
C SER A 36 -14.24 10.41 -18.96
N SER A 37 -13.58 11.29 -19.71
CA SER A 37 -12.40 12.04 -19.25
C SER A 37 -12.72 13.15 -18.23
N ALA A 38 -13.95 13.19 -17.70
CA ALA A 38 -14.44 14.24 -16.81
C ALA A 38 -13.94 14.14 -15.36
N ALA A 39 -13.13 13.13 -15.01
CA ALA A 39 -12.73 12.89 -13.62
C ALA A 39 -11.35 13.47 -13.23
N PHE A 40 -10.61 14.13 -14.14
CA PHE A 40 -9.24 14.62 -13.86
C PHE A 40 -9.09 16.14 -13.75
N THR A 41 -10.11 16.93 -14.06
CA THR A 41 -10.06 18.39 -13.84
C THR A 41 -11.00 18.76 -12.70
N GLY A 42 -10.49 18.65 -11.48
CA GLY A 42 -11.10 19.27 -10.32
C GLY A 42 -11.09 20.79 -10.48
N ASP A 43 -12.26 21.38 -10.28
CA ASP A 43 -12.48 22.80 -9.96
C ASP A 43 -11.82 23.83 -10.90
N ASP A 44 -12.19 23.84 -12.18
CA ASP A 44 -11.96 24.98 -13.07
C ASP A 44 -13.31 25.60 -13.46
N GLY A 45 -13.67 26.65 -12.74
CA GLY A 45 -14.97 27.32 -12.81
C GLY A 45 -15.36 27.72 -14.23
N GLY A 46 -16.36 27.04 -14.79
CA GLY A 46 -17.12 27.48 -15.96
C GLY A 46 -16.41 27.49 -17.32
N MET A 47 -15.07 27.40 -17.39
CA MET A 47 -14.29 27.48 -18.62
C MET A 47 -14.64 26.38 -19.64
N TYR A 48 -15.04 25.20 -19.18
CA TYR A 48 -15.46 24.11 -20.06
C TYR A 48 -16.76 24.41 -20.82
N ALA A 49 -17.74 25.05 -20.17
CA ALA A 49 -19.02 25.39 -20.79
C ALA A 49 -18.85 26.50 -21.85
N GLU A 50 -17.96 27.46 -21.60
CA GLU A 50 -17.65 28.53 -22.55
C GLU A 50 -16.91 28.00 -23.79
N ARG A 51 -15.96 27.08 -23.60
CA ARG A 51 -15.24 26.44 -24.71
C ARG A 51 -16.15 25.60 -25.61
N GLU A 52 -17.13 24.91 -25.03
CA GLU A 52 -18.12 24.15 -25.79
C GLU A 52 -19.08 25.05 -26.57
N LYS A 53 -19.43 26.22 -25.99
CA LYS A 53 -20.22 27.25 -26.66
C LYS A 53 -19.48 27.87 -27.85
N ILE A 54 -18.18 28.18 -27.71
CA ILE A 54 -17.33 28.66 -28.82
C ILE A 54 -17.21 27.59 -29.93
N ARG A 55 -17.08 26.31 -29.55
CA ARG A 55 -17.01 25.19 -30.50
C ARG A 55 -18.31 25.04 -31.30
N SER A 56 -19.47 25.20 -30.64
CA SER A 56 -20.79 25.16 -31.30
C SER A 56 -21.06 26.35 -32.22
N GLN A 57 -20.51 27.53 -31.94
CA GLN A 57 -20.63 28.70 -32.83
C GLN A 57 -19.79 28.57 -34.11
N HIS A 58 -18.68 27.84 -34.07
CA HIS A 58 -17.83 27.65 -35.25
C HIS A 58 -18.41 26.65 -36.26
N THR A 59 -19.28 25.73 -35.83
CA THR A 59 -19.91 24.73 -36.73
C THR A 59 -20.95 25.35 -37.67
N ASP A 60 -21.51 26.51 -37.34
CA ASP A 60 -22.51 27.19 -38.16
C ASP A 60 -21.92 27.92 -39.38
N THR A 61 -20.59 28.00 -39.48
CA THR A 61 -19.89 28.58 -40.64
C THR A 61 -19.45 27.55 -41.69
N ALA A 62 -19.65 26.25 -41.43
CA ALA A 62 -19.33 25.17 -42.37
C ALA A 62 -20.13 25.21 -43.69
N GLY A 63 -21.17 26.07 -43.78
CA GLY A 63 -21.94 26.33 -44.99
C GLY A 63 -21.40 27.44 -45.91
N LYS A 64 -20.37 28.21 -45.51
CA LYS A 64 -19.70 29.15 -46.43
C LYS A 64 -18.69 28.38 -47.27
N SER A 65 -19.18 27.76 -48.33
CA SER A 65 -18.36 27.07 -49.33
C SER A 65 -17.14 27.91 -49.71
N ARG A 66 -15.96 27.30 -49.67
CA ARG A 66 -14.72 27.89 -50.18
C ARG A 66 -14.99 28.44 -51.58
N PRO A 67 -14.77 29.74 -51.86
CA PRO A 67 -15.17 30.30 -53.14
C PRO A 67 -14.48 29.55 -54.28
N THR A 68 -15.27 29.13 -55.27
CA THR A 68 -14.80 28.35 -56.43
C THR A 68 -14.07 29.27 -57.41
N ILE A 69 -13.20 28.72 -58.25
CA ILE A 69 -12.42 29.51 -59.22
C ILE A 69 -13.29 30.36 -60.17
N GLU A 70 -14.47 29.85 -60.54
CA GLU A 70 -15.44 30.56 -61.39
C GLU A 70 -16.04 31.79 -60.69
N THR A 71 -16.12 31.78 -59.36
CA THR A 71 -16.60 32.92 -58.56
C THR A 71 -15.61 34.09 -58.64
N TYR A 72 -14.30 33.82 -58.69
CA TYR A 72 -13.29 34.87 -58.85
C TYR A 72 -13.22 35.41 -60.28
N ARG A 73 -13.50 34.57 -61.29
CA ARG A 73 -13.51 34.98 -62.71
C ARG A 73 -14.69 35.87 -63.08
N THR A 74 -15.78 35.79 -62.32
CA THR A 74 -17.02 36.53 -62.58
C THR A 74 -17.13 37.83 -61.78
N MET A 75 -16.26 38.04 -60.78
CA MET A 75 -16.19 39.28 -60.01
C MET A 75 -15.50 40.39 -60.79
N ARG A 76 -15.87 41.64 -60.46
CA ARG A 76 -15.16 42.83 -60.96
C ARG A 76 -13.83 43.02 -60.22
N ASP A 77 -12.87 43.65 -60.88
CA ASP A 77 -11.51 43.82 -60.33
C ASP A 77 -11.49 44.55 -58.97
N GLU A 78 -12.36 45.55 -58.78
CA GLU A 78 -12.51 46.28 -57.51
C GLU A 78 -13.03 45.39 -56.37
N GLU A 79 -13.97 44.48 -56.68
CA GLU A 79 -14.51 43.51 -55.72
C GLU A 79 -13.44 42.47 -55.36
N LEU A 80 -12.59 42.10 -56.31
CA LEU A 80 -11.49 41.17 -56.09
C LEU A 80 -10.40 41.79 -55.20
N GLU A 81 -10.04 43.06 -55.42
CA GLU A 81 -9.04 43.76 -54.62
C GLU A 81 -9.48 43.90 -53.15
N THR A 82 -10.74 44.29 -52.92
CA THR A 82 -11.30 44.39 -51.56
C THR A 82 -11.38 43.03 -50.86
N LEU A 83 -11.67 41.95 -51.60
CA LEU A 83 -11.63 40.58 -51.08
C LEU A 83 -10.21 40.17 -50.68
N LEU A 84 -9.20 40.45 -51.52
CA LEU A 84 -7.81 40.14 -51.19
C LEU A 84 -7.33 40.90 -49.95
N GLN A 85 -7.63 42.20 -49.85
CA GLN A 85 -7.29 43.00 -48.67
C GLN A 85 -7.98 42.48 -47.40
N THR A 86 -9.25 42.10 -47.48
CA THR A 86 -9.97 41.54 -46.32
C THR A 86 -9.43 40.17 -45.91
N ARG A 87 -9.05 39.33 -46.87
CA ARG A 87 -8.38 38.04 -46.59
C ARG A 87 -7.02 38.23 -45.95
N GLU A 88 -6.22 39.18 -46.42
CA GLU A 88 -4.92 39.47 -45.82
C GLU A 88 -5.06 39.95 -44.38
N ARG A 89 -6.05 40.82 -44.10
CA ARG A 89 -6.39 41.22 -42.72
C ARG A 89 -6.80 40.02 -41.86
N GLN A 90 -7.67 39.15 -42.37
CA GLN A 90 -8.08 37.92 -41.65
C GLN A 90 -6.90 36.99 -41.36
N VAL A 91 -5.99 36.80 -42.32
CA VAL A 91 -4.78 35.97 -42.14
C VAL A 91 -3.85 36.59 -41.10
N ASN A 92 -3.68 37.91 -41.13
CA ASN A 92 -2.86 38.62 -40.14
C ASN A 92 -3.46 38.57 -38.74
N GLU A 93 -4.78 38.69 -38.60
CA GLU A 93 -5.48 38.49 -37.33
C GLU A 93 -5.32 37.06 -36.82
N LEU A 94 -5.51 36.07 -37.70
CA LEU A 94 -5.36 34.66 -37.34
C LEU A 94 -3.92 34.34 -36.91
N ARG A 95 -2.92 34.92 -37.58
CA ARG A 95 -1.51 34.79 -37.19
C ARG A 95 -1.27 35.35 -35.78
N ARG A 96 -1.82 36.53 -35.47
CA ARG A 96 -1.69 37.13 -34.13
C ARG A 96 -2.34 36.27 -33.05
N VAL A 97 -3.55 35.77 -33.29
CA VAL A 97 -4.26 34.88 -32.36
C VAL A 97 -3.50 33.57 -32.15
N TYR A 98 -2.94 33.01 -33.23
CA TYR A 98 -2.15 31.79 -33.15
C TYR A 98 -0.86 32.00 -32.35
N GLU A 99 -0.16 33.10 -32.58
CA GLU A 99 1.06 33.46 -31.86
C GLU A 99 0.78 33.71 -30.37
N SER A 100 -0.29 34.44 -30.03
CA SER A 100 -0.66 34.67 -28.64
C SER A 100 -1.06 33.38 -27.94
N PHE A 101 -1.84 32.52 -28.61
CA PHE A 101 -2.25 31.23 -28.06
C PHE A 101 -1.05 30.33 -27.79
N HIS A 102 -0.10 30.23 -28.71
CA HIS A 102 1.12 29.43 -28.50
C HIS A 102 1.97 29.97 -27.37
N TYR A 103 2.07 31.30 -27.25
CA TYR A 103 2.81 31.92 -26.15
C TYR A 103 2.17 31.61 -24.79
N GLU A 104 0.85 31.74 -24.68
CA GLU A 104 0.12 31.40 -23.45
C GLU A 104 0.20 29.91 -23.13
N ALA A 105 0.01 29.04 -24.13
CA ALA A 105 0.13 27.61 -23.97
C ALA A 105 1.53 27.22 -23.48
N ASP A 106 2.60 27.72 -24.10
CA ASP A 106 3.98 27.42 -23.69
C ASP A 106 4.26 27.89 -22.25
N LYS A 107 3.74 29.06 -21.87
CA LYS A 107 3.85 29.56 -20.50
C LYS A 107 3.14 28.66 -19.49
N CYS A 108 1.90 28.25 -19.79
CA CYS A 108 1.14 27.31 -18.95
C CYS A 108 1.81 25.93 -18.87
N PHE A 109 2.34 25.42 -19.98
CA PHE A 109 3.07 24.16 -19.98
C PHE A 109 4.34 24.25 -19.15
N ARG A 110 5.12 25.32 -19.30
CA ARG A 110 6.36 25.51 -18.56
C ARG A 110 6.11 25.60 -17.05
N THR A 111 5.09 26.36 -16.63
CA THR A 111 4.70 26.46 -15.20
C THR A 111 4.23 25.11 -14.66
N MET A 112 3.36 24.42 -15.39
CA MET A 112 2.88 23.09 -15.01
C MET A 112 4.04 22.08 -14.86
N VAL A 113 4.99 22.08 -15.79
CA VAL A 113 6.17 21.18 -15.72
C VAL A 113 7.02 21.48 -14.49
N PHE A 114 7.22 22.76 -14.15
CA PHE A 114 7.96 23.12 -12.95
C PHE A 114 7.22 22.67 -11.67
N ASP A 115 5.91 22.87 -11.59
CA ASP A 115 5.10 22.41 -10.45
C ASP A 115 5.16 20.89 -10.29
N TYR A 116 5.09 20.14 -11.39
CA TYR A 116 5.23 18.69 -11.35
C TYR A 116 6.61 18.26 -10.88
N HIS A 117 7.66 18.92 -11.36
CA HIS A 117 9.02 18.62 -10.95
C HIS A 117 9.22 18.92 -9.46
N GLU A 118 8.68 20.04 -8.96
CA GLU A 118 8.75 20.39 -7.55
C GLU A 118 8.00 19.36 -6.68
N LYS A 119 6.77 18.98 -7.06
CA LYS A 119 6.00 17.95 -6.35
C LYS A 119 6.72 16.60 -6.34
N ALA A 120 7.35 16.23 -7.45
CA ALA A 120 8.14 15.00 -7.53
C ALA A 120 9.35 15.04 -6.57
N LEU A 121 10.05 16.18 -6.49
CA LEU A 121 11.15 16.38 -5.56
C LEU A 121 10.67 16.31 -4.10
N GLN A 122 9.60 17.01 -3.76
CA GLN A 122 9.00 16.97 -2.42
C GLN A 122 8.61 15.54 -2.01
N LEU A 123 7.97 14.78 -2.92
CA LEU A 123 7.60 13.39 -2.68
C LEU A 123 8.84 12.51 -2.43
N SER A 124 9.90 12.68 -3.25
CA SER A 124 11.16 11.95 -3.05
C SER A 124 11.81 12.26 -1.69
N GLN A 125 11.71 13.51 -1.24
CA GLN A 125 12.28 13.95 0.02
C GLN A 125 11.50 13.40 1.21
N VAL A 126 10.17 13.40 1.13
CA VAL A 126 9.29 12.78 2.13
C VAL A 126 9.53 11.27 2.18
N HIS A 127 9.63 10.61 1.03
CA HIS A 127 9.95 9.18 0.97
C HIS A 127 11.30 8.86 1.61
N GLY A 128 12.35 9.65 1.32
CA GLY A 128 13.66 9.50 1.95
C GLY A 128 13.62 9.71 3.47
N LYS A 129 12.92 10.74 3.96
CA LYS A 129 12.71 10.98 5.40
C LYS A 129 11.95 9.83 6.07
N MET A 130 10.92 9.31 5.41
CA MET A 130 10.11 8.19 5.91
C MET A 130 10.92 6.90 5.97
N GLN A 131 11.77 6.63 4.97
CA GLN A 131 12.69 5.48 4.98
C GLN A 131 13.70 5.58 6.13
N LEU A 132 14.23 6.78 6.41
CA LEU A 132 15.12 6.97 7.57
C LEU A 132 14.38 6.75 8.88
N GLY A 133 13.15 7.25 9.01
CA GLY A 133 12.30 7.04 10.18
C GLY A 133 11.96 5.57 10.40
N SER A 134 11.62 4.82 9.34
CA SER A 134 11.32 3.39 9.45
C SER A 134 12.56 2.58 9.87
N LEU A 135 13.74 2.93 9.37
CA LEU A 135 15.00 2.32 9.79
C LEU A 135 15.30 2.59 11.27
N GLN A 136 15.07 3.82 11.76
CA GLN A 136 15.25 4.14 13.19
C GLN A 136 14.29 3.33 14.07
N ILE A 137 13.01 3.29 13.72
CA ILE A 137 12.00 2.50 14.45
C ILE A 137 12.38 1.02 14.45
N SER A 138 12.86 0.48 13.33
CA SER A 138 13.30 -0.92 13.27
C SER A 138 14.51 -1.19 14.17
N ARG A 139 15.46 -0.26 14.28
CA ARG A 139 16.60 -0.38 15.19
C ARG A 139 16.17 -0.35 16.64
N GLU A 140 15.29 0.57 17.02
CA GLU A 140 14.73 0.65 18.38
C GLU A 140 13.92 -0.60 18.74
N ALA A 141 13.11 -1.10 17.81
CA ALA A 141 12.38 -2.35 18.00
C ALA A 141 13.32 -3.55 18.20
N LEU A 142 14.39 -3.65 17.42
CA LEU A 142 15.41 -4.69 17.57
C LEU A 142 16.14 -4.60 18.91
N VAL A 143 16.48 -3.39 19.37
CA VAL A 143 17.07 -3.17 20.69
C VAL A 143 16.11 -3.62 21.78
N LYS A 144 14.84 -3.21 21.70
CA LYS A 144 13.81 -3.60 22.66
C LYS A 144 13.58 -5.12 22.68
N MET A 145 13.61 -5.79 21.52
CA MET A 145 13.51 -7.25 21.46
C MET A 145 14.72 -7.94 22.07
N ARG A 146 15.93 -7.41 21.88
CA ARG A 146 17.14 -7.93 22.53
C ARG A 146 17.04 -7.82 24.04
N GLU A 147 16.63 -6.66 24.58
CA GLU A 147 16.45 -6.45 26.01
C GLU A 147 15.41 -7.44 26.59
N GLN A 148 14.29 -7.64 25.91
CA GLN A 148 13.28 -8.63 26.30
C GLN A 148 13.83 -10.06 26.29
N GLN A 149 14.64 -10.40 25.29
CA GLN A 149 15.29 -11.71 25.20
C GLN A 149 16.31 -11.92 26.34
N GLU A 150 17.07 -10.89 26.69
CA GLU A 150 18.00 -10.94 27.81
C GLU A 150 17.26 -11.14 29.14
N MET A 151 16.18 -10.38 29.39
CA MET A 151 15.33 -10.55 30.57
C MET A 151 14.71 -11.95 30.63
N TYR A 152 14.14 -12.43 29.52
CA TYR A 152 13.56 -13.78 29.46
C TYR A 152 14.61 -14.86 29.70
N SER A 153 15.81 -14.71 29.13
CA SER A 153 16.90 -15.68 29.32
C SER A 153 17.37 -15.73 30.78
N ARG A 154 17.40 -14.58 31.46
CA ARG A 154 17.74 -14.48 32.89
C ARG A 154 16.67 -15.12 33.76
N ASP A 155 15.40 -14.80 33.50
CA ASP A 155 14.28 -15.34 34.26
C ASP A 155 14.16 -16.86 34.06
N HIS A 156 14.39 -17.35 32.84
CA HIS A 156 14.42 -18.78 32.55
C HIS A 156 15.57 -19.49 33.28
N ARG A 157 16.77 -18.90 33.32
CA ARG A 157 17.89 -19.44 34.11
C ARG A 157 17.55 -19.48 35.60
N LEU A 158 16.95 -18.42 36.13
CA LEU A 158 16.54 -18.35 37.52
C LEU A 158 15.47 -19.41 37.83
N ALA A 159 14.43 -19.53 37.01
CA ALA A 159 13.39 -20.54 37.15
C ALA A 159 13.96 -21.97 37.12
N LEU A 160 14.90 -22.27 36.22
CA LEU A 160 15.59 -23.56 36.20
C LEU A 160 16.38 -23.81 37.49
N THR A 161 17.16 -22.82 37.97
CA THR A 161 17.93 -22.98 39.21
C THR A 161 17.04 -23.17 40.45
N VAL A 162 15.90 -22.46 40.52
CA VAL A 162 14.94 -22.64 41.60
C VAL A 162 14.29 -24.02 41.52
N CYS A 163 13.88 -24.45 40.32
CA CYS A 163 13.30 -25.77 40.09
C CYS A 163 14.27 -26.90 40.48
N THR A 164 15.55 -26.81 40.13
CA THR A 164 16.55 -27.83 40.51
C THR A 164 16.83 -27.88 42.01
N VAL A 165 16.87 -26.73 42.68
CA VAL A 165 17.02 -26.68 44.14
C VAL A 165 15.81 -27.31 44.83
N PHE A 166 14.58 -27.00 44.37
CA PHE A 166 13.37 -27.60 44.92
C PHE A 166 13.30 -29.10 44.71
N THR A 167 13.65 -29.60 43.52
CA THR A 167 13.68 -31.06 43.26
C THR A 167 14.74 -31.75 44.11
N PHE A 168 15.90 -31.12 44.33
CA PHE A 168 16.94 -31.67 45.20
C PHE A 168 16.53 -31.69 46.68
N LEU A 169 15.93 -30.61 47.19
CA LEU A 169 15.39 -30.57 48.55
C LEU A 169 14.27 -31.58 48.75
N PHE A 170 13.36 -31.69 47.77
CA PHE A 170 12.31 -32.71 47.78
C PHE A 170 12.91 -34.12 47.79
N TRP A 171 13.94 -34.39 46.99
CA TRP A 171 14.63 -35.67 46.99
C TRP A 171 15.30 -35.99 48.33
N ILE A 172 15.98 -35.02 48.96
CA ILE A 172 16.55 -35.19 50.30
C ILE A 172 15.45 -35.46 51.32
N TRP A 173 14.33 -34.71 51.25
CA TRP A 173 13.20 -34.87 52.14
C TRP A 173 12.57 -36.26 51.99
N VAL A 174 12.32 -36.71 50.75
CA VAL A 174 11.84 -38.05 50.43
C VAL A 174 12.83 -39.08 50.97
N ARG A 175 14.12 -39.01 50.63
CA ARG A 175 15.12 -39.96 51.12
C ARG A 175 15.18 -40.00 52.64
N ARG A 176 15.16 -38.85 53.31
CA ARG A 176 15.17 -38.76 54.78
C ARG A 176 13.89 -39.29 55.41
N HIS A 177 12.72 -39.01 54.83
CA HIS A 177 11.43 -39.42 55.36
C HIS A 177 11.15 -40.92 55.09
N TYR A 178 11.57 -41.44 53.94
CA TYR A 178 11.45 -42.85 53.62
C TYR A 178 12.47 -43.70 54.37
N VAL A 179 13.74 -43.28 54.54
CA VAL A 179 14.71 -43.99 55.42
C VAL A 179 14.21 -44.02 56.87
N ARG A 180 13.67 -42.90 57.37
CA ARG A 180 13.09 -42.86 58.72
C ARG A 180 11.82 -43.71 58.84
N ARG A 181 11.05 -43.89 57.76
CA ARG A 181 9.93 -44.84 57.72
C ARG A 181 10.39 -46.30 57.59
N GLU A 182 11.45 -46.60 56.87
CA GLU A 182 12.03 -47.95 56.80
C GLU A 182 12.55 -48.38 58.18
N GLU A 183 13.09 -47.49 59.01
CA GLU A 183 13.48 -47.81 60.38
C GLU A 183 12.28 -48.07 61.32
N LEU A 184 11.12 -47.46 61.04
CA LEU A 184 9.89 -47.58 61.87
C LEU A 184 8.90 -48.64 61.36
N PHE A 185 8.93 -48.98 60.07
CA PHE A 185 8.04 -49.95 59.42
C PHE A 185 8.78 -51.12 58.77
N GLY A 186 10.11 -51.14 58.75
CA GLY A 186 10.91 -52.20 58.11
C GLY A 186 10.68 -53.59 58.69
N GLU A 187 10.30 -53.68 59.96
CA GLU A 187 9.97 -54.95 60.61
C GLU A 187 8.50 -55.35 60.42
N GLU A 188 7.55 -54.40 60.39
CA GLU A 188 6.12 -54.71 60.19
C GLU A 188 5.70 -54.88 58.72
N MET A 189 6.39 -54.24 57.78
CA MET A 189 5.94 -54.17 56.38
C MET A 189 6.35 -55.39 55.55
N GLN A 190 7.44 -56.09 55.90
CA GLN A 190 7.75 -57.40 55.29
C GLN A 190 6.68 -58.46 55.63
N LEU A 191 5.99 -58.32 56.77
CA LEU A 191 4.91 -59.25 57.17
C LEU A 191 3.55 -58.91 56.57
N ARG A 192 3.29 -57.65 56.16
CA ARG A 192 1.99 -57.21 55.61
C ARG A 192 1.92 -57.10 54.09
N VAL A 193 3.04 -57.02 53.38
CA VAL A 193 3.07 -56.93 51.90
C VAL A 193 2.67 -58.24 51.21
N ALA A 194 2.66 -59.38 51.92
CA ALA A 194 2.17 -60.65 51.38
C ALA A 194 0.63 -60.82 51.41
N ALA A 195 -0.11 -59.96 52.13
CA ALA A 195 -1.53 -60.21 52.41
C ALA A 195 -2.53 -59.24 51.76
N ASN A 196 -2.12 -58.05 51.33
CA ASN A 196 -3.06 -57.05 50.80
C ASN A 196 -2.54 -56.37 49.53
N SER A 197 -2.65 -57.06 48.40
CA SER A 197 -2.61 -56.46 47.06
C SER A 197 -4.05 -56.22 46.55
N PRO A 198 -4.62 -55.02 46.67
CA PRO A 198 -5.85 -54.71 45.97
C PRO A 198 -5.51 -54.34 44.52
N SER A 199 -5.82 -55.26 43.60
CA SER A 199 -5.93 -54.95 42.18
C SER A 199 -7.11 -53.98 41.98
N VAL A 200 -6.82 -52.69 41.79
CA VAL A 200 -7.84 -51.71 41.39
C VAL A 200 -7.72 -51.48 39.89
N THR A 201 -8.62 -52.12 39.17
CA THR A 201 -9.00 -51.84 37.79
C THR A 201 -10.30 -51.03 37.79
N GLY A 202 -10.34 -49.97 36.96
CA GLY A 202 -11.53 -49.17 36.61
C GLY A 202 -11.64 -47.84 37.38
N ILE A 203 -12.05 -46.71 36.81
CA ILE A 203 -12.58 -46.39 35.48
C ILE A 203 -12.68 -44.84 35.37
N GLY A 204 -12.58 -44.30 34.16
CA GLY A 204 -12.72 -42.85 33.85
C GLY A 204 -11.45 -42.29 33.21
N SER A 205 -11.21 -42.39 31.90
CA SER A 205 -11.94 -41.69 30.81
C SER A 205 -12.10 -40.19 31.03
N TYR A 206 -11.00 -39.45 30.92
CA TYR A 206 -10.91 -38.39 29.92
C TYR A 206 -9.56 -38.51 29.24
N GLY A 207 -9.59 -38.92 27.97
CA GLY A 207 -8.45 -38.75 27.10
C GLY A 207 -8.28 -37.26 26.83
N GLU A 208 -7.32 -36.63 27.50
CA GLU A 208 -6.74 -35.38 27.02
C GLU A 208 -5.43 -35.71 26.32
N ASN A 209 -5.59 -36.11 25.06
CA ASN A 209 -4.72 -35.79 23.93
C ASN A 209 -3.24 -35.48 24.27
N ILE A 210 -2.43 -36.54 24.41
CA ILE A 210 -0.96 -36.44 24.39
C ILE A 210 -0.43 -36.01 23.00
N PHE A 211 -1.27 -36.01 21.96
CA PHE A 211 -1.01 -35.37 20.67
C PHE A 211 -2.32 -34.83 20.07
N GLY A 212 -2.74 -33.62 20.45
CA GLY A 212 -3.89 -33.01 19.80
C GLY A 212 -4.32 -31.66 20.36
N SER A 213 -4.22 -30.63 19.51
CA SER A 213 -4.85 -29.30 19.66
C SER A 213 -4.12 -28.22 20.47
N ALA A 214 -2.95 -27.79 19.96
CA ALA A 214 -2.55 -26.38 20.02
C ALA A 214 -2.10 -25.85 18.63
N LYS A 215 -2.58 -26.46 17.55
CA LYS A 215 -2.61 -25.87 16.20
C LYS A 215 -4.00 -25.27 15.98
N ARG A 216 -4.20 -24.02 16.42
CA ARG A 216 -5.30 -23.07 16.15
C ARG A 216 -5.17 -22.04 17.29
N SER A 217 -4.74 -20.80 17.15
CA SER A 217 -4.71 -19.87 16.04
C SER A 217 -3.57 -18.88 16.32
N ALA A 218 -2.44 -19.00 15.60
CA ALA A 218 -1.39 -17.99 15.56
C ALA A 218 -1.38 -17.27 14.21
N ARG A 219 -2.54 -17.24 13.53
CA ARG A 219 -2.66 -16.76 12.15
C ARG A 219 -3.55 -15.54 11.95
N ASN A 220 -4.04 -14.94 13.04
CA ASN A 220 -4.79 -13.70 13.01
C ASN A 220 -4.21 -12.72 14.04
N VAL A 221 -2.91 -12.42 13.95
CA VAL A 221 -2.45 -11.10 14.41
C VAL A 221 -2.76 -10.18 13.27
N GLU A 222 -3.98 -9.67 13.26
CA GLU A 222 -4.43 -8.69 12.29
C GLU A 222 -3.45 -7.53 12.26
N THR A 223 -3.01 -7.17 11.07
CA THR A 223 -2.16 -5.99 10.91
C THR A 223 -2.93 -4.76 11.38
N SER A 224 -2.23 -3.71 11.84
CA SER A 224 -2.89 -2.48 12.33
C SER A 224 -3.88 -1.90 11.32
N TRP A 225 -3.61 -2.09 10.02
CA TRP A 225 -4.49 -1.71 8.92
C TRP A 225 -5.76 -2.56 8.81
N GLU A 226 -5.67 -3.88 8.98
CA GLU A 226 -6.84 -4.77 8.98
C GLU A 226 -7.78 -4.49 10.15
N ARG A 227 -7.24 -4.01 11.28
CA ARG A 227 -8.03 -3.56 12.44
C ARG A 227 -8.76 -2.26 12.14
N GLU A 228 -8.07 -1.26 11.58
CA GLU A 228 -8.66 0.04 11.24
C GLU A 228 -9.77 -0.08 10.18
N VAL A 229 -9.58 -0.92 9.16
CA VAL A 229 -10.60 -1.17 8.13
C VAL A 229 -11.85 -1.84 8.70
N ARG A 230 -11.69 -2.73 9.68
CA ARG A 230 -12.84 -3.35 10.34
C ARG A 230 -13.58 -2.38 11.25
N GLU A 231 -12.86 -1.59 12.03
CA GLU A 231 -13.47 -0.58 12.90
C GLU A 231 -14.27 0.46 12.09
N ARG A 232 -13.77 0.90 10.92
CA ARG A 232 -14.55 1.76 10.01
C ARG A 232 -15.83 1.09 9.52
N ARG A 233 -15.77 -0.17 9.08
CA ARG A 233 -16.98 -0.90 8.65
C ARG A 233 -17.99 -1.07 9.77
N GLU A 234 -17.54 -1.36 10.98
CA GLU A 234 -18.42 -1.50 12.14
C GLU A 234 -19.05 -0.16 12.58
N GLN A 235 -18.34 0.96 12.42
CA GLN A 235 -18.89 2.30 12.66
C GLN A 235 -19.92 2.67 11.59
N GLU A 236 -19.62 2.44 10.32
CA GLU A 236 -20.57 2.67 9.21
C GLU A 236 -21.84 1.83 9.38
N GLU A 237 -21.71 0.56 9.79
CA GLU A 237 -22.86 -0.32 10.00
C GLU A 237 -23.69 0.09 11.24
N LYS A 238 -23.05 0.63 12.28
CA LYS A 238 -23.76 1.20 13.44
C LYS A 238 -24.50 2.48 13.09
N GLU A 239 -23.86 3.37 12.33
CA GLU A 239 -24.51 4.59 11.83
C GLU A 239 -25.67 4.28 10.88
N GLU A 240 -25.53 3.26 10.03
CA GLU A 240 -26.61 2.83 9.14
C GLU A 240 -27.77 2.22 9.93
N LYS A 241 -27.49 1.44 10.98
CA LYS A 241 -28.51 0.89 11.89
C LYS A 241 -29.19 1.97 12.74
N GLU A 242 -28.49 3.01 13.16
CA GLU A 242 -29.08 4.16 13.84
C GLU A 242 -29.95 5.02 12.90
N LYS A 243 -29.49 5.24 11.66
CA LYS A 243 -30.29 5.95 10.64
C LYS A 243 -31.56 5.20 10.25
N LYS A 244 -31.53 3.86 10.27
CA LYS A 244 -32.73 3.02 10.01
C LYS A 244 -33.69 2.92 11.20
N LYS A 245 -33.29 3.35 12.41
CA LYS A 245 -34.13 3.35 13.62
C LYS A 245 -34.81 4.70 13.89
N LYS A 246 -34.42 5.76 13.20
CA LYS A 246 -35.14 7.04 13.16
C LYS A 246 -36.11 7.05 11.98
#